data_AF-A0A1G0VMR7-F1
#
_entry.id   AF-A0A1G0VMR7-F1
#
_cell.length_a   1.000
_cell.length_b   1.000
_cell.length_c   1.000
_cell.angle_alpha   90.00
_cell.angle_beta   90.00
_cell.angle_gamma   90.00
#
_symmetry.space_group_name_H-M   'P 1'
#
loop_
_entity.id
_entity.type
_entity.pdbx_description
1 polymer ?
#
loop_
_entity_poly.entity_id
_entity_poly.type
_entity_poly.pdbx_seq_one_letter_code
_entity_poly.pdbx_strand_id
1 'polypeptide(L)' 'MKVKIFLFIFLFSIQLFPQLISFPAQWKFKTGNNLSYKESNFNDEDWNTISVPSLWENEGYENYDGFVWYRGN' A
#
# COMPACT_ATOMS: atom_id res chain seq x y z
N MET A 1 -5.03 -20.02 -43.39
CA MET A 1 -4.91 -18.67 -42.79
C MET A 1 -5.69 -18.55 -41.47
N LYS A 2 -6.97 -18.94 -41.41
CA LYS A 2 -7.82 -18.87 -40.21
C LYS A 2 -7.27 -19.58 -38.95
N VAL A 3 -6.69 -20.77 -39.08
CA VAL A 3 -6.10 -21.53 -37.95
C VAL A 3 -4.86 -20.85 -37.35
N LYS A 4 -4.02 -20.21 -38.18
CA LYS A 4 -2.82 -19.49 -37.71
C LYS A 4 -3.19 -18.25 -36.88
N ILE A 5 -4.28 -17.57 -37.26
CA ILE A 5 -4.82 -16.42 -36.53
C ILE A 5 -5.37 -16.85 -35.17
N PHE A 6 -6.10 -17.97 -35.12
CA PHE A 6 -6.63 -18.49 -33.86
C PHE A 6 -5.52 -18.90 -32.88
N LEU A 7 -4.47 -19.56 -33.39
CA LEU A 7 -3.28 -19.91 -32.59
C LEU A 7 -2.55 -18.66 -32.08
N PHE A 8 -2.47 -17.61 -32.88
CA PHE A 8 -1.81 -16.36 -32.51
C PHE A 8 -2.56 -15.63 -31.38
N ILE A 9 -3.90 -15.59 -31.43
CA ILE A 9 -4.74 -14.98 -30.38
C ILE A 9 -4.64 -15.79 -29.08
N PHE A 10 -4.64 -17.11 -29.16
CA PHE A 10 -4.48 -18.00 -27.99
C PHE A 10 -3.11 -17.83 -27.31
N LEU A 11 -2.04 -17.69 -28.09
CA LEU A 11 -0.69 -17.44 -27.56
C LEU A 11 -0.56 -16.05 -26.91
N PHE A 12 -1.24 -15.04 -27.44
CA PHE A 12 -1.24 -13.68 -26.88
C PHE A 12 -1.99 -13.60 -25.54
N SER A 13 -3.04 -14.41 -25.35
CA SER A 13 -3.78 -14.45 -24.07
C SER A 13 -2.98 -14.97 -22.87
N ILE A 14 -1.87 -15.68 -23.10
CA ILE A 14 -1.01 -16.24 -22.04
C ILE A 14 -0.01 -15.19 -21.50
N GLN A 15 0.11 -14.02 -22.14
CA GLN A 15 1.10 -13.00 -21.76
C GLN A 15 0.64 -12.04 -20.65
N LEU A 16 -0.58 -12.18 -20.13
CA LEU A 16 -1.07 -11.37 -19.02
C LEU A 16 -0.56 -11.91 -17.69
N PHE A 17 0.64 -11.49 -17.28
CA PHE A 17 1.12 -11.73 -15.93
C PHE A 17 0.56 -10.66 -14.98
N PRO A 18 0.01 -11.05 -13.81
CA PRO A 18 -0.30 -10.08 -12.77
C PRO A 18 0.98 -9.41 -12.27
N GLN A 19 0.99 -8.07 -12.24
CA GLN A 19 2.09 -7.33 -11.62
C GLN A 19 1.93 -7.37 -10.10
N LEU A 20 2.89 -7.99 -9.42
CA LEU A 20 3.02 -7.87 -7.97
C LEU A 20 3.88 -6.64 -7.68
N ILE A 21 3.26 -5.57 -7.20
CA ILE A 21 3.96 -4.38 -6.74
C ILE A 21 4.21 -4.54 -5.25
N SER A 22 5.48 -4.53 -4.84
CA SER A 22 5.83 -4.46 -3.42
C SER A 22 5.65 -3.04 -2.94
N PHE A 23 4.89 -2.86 -1.87
CA PHE A 23 4.86 -1.60 -1.14
C PHE A 23 6.06 -1.52 -0.18
N PRO A 24 6.51 -0.31 0.19
CA PRO A 24 7.52 -0.13 1.22
C PRO A 24 7.09 -0.83 2.52
N ALA A 25 8.02 -1.49 3.18
CA ALA A 25 7.78 -2.10 4.49
C ALA A 25 7.61 -1.06 5.61
N GLN A 26 8.02 0.19 5.36
CA GLN A 26 8.00 1.29 6.32
C GLN A 26 7.06 2.40 5.83
N TRP A 27 6.15 2.82 6.70
CA TRP A 27 5.15 3.86 6.42
C TRP A 27 5.20 4.95 7.46
N LYS A 28 4.80 6.17 7.11
CA LYS A 28 4.55 7.24 8.07
C LYS A 28 3.29 6.93 8.86
N PHE A 29 3.33 7.14 10.17
CA PHE A 29 2.29 6.75 11.11
C PHE A 29 1.98 7.86 12.12
N LYS A 30 0.68 8.07 12.37
CA LYS A 30 0.19 9.02 13.37
C LYS A 30 -1.07 8.51 14.06
N THR A 31 -1.08 8.58 15.37
CA THR A 31 -2.26 8.37 16.21
C THR A 31 -3.17 9.60 16.18
N GLY A 32 -4.48 9.39 16.32
CA GLY A 32 -5.49 10.43 16.37
C GLY A 32 -6.41 10.45 15.15
N ASN A 33 -7.47 11.25 15.22
CA ASN A 33 -8.51 11.31 14.21
C ASN A 33 -8.63 12.71 13.60
N ASN A 34 -7.63 13.14 12.84
CA ASN A 34 -7.67 14.43 12.15
C ASN A 34 -7.88 14.24 10.65
N LEU A 35 -8.98 14.78 10.12
CA LEU A 35 -9.32 14.68 8.70
C LEU A 35 -8.33 15.41 7.78
N SER A 36 -7.56 16.38 8.28
CA SER A 36 -6.54 17.06 7.47
C SER A 36 -5.39 16.13 7.05
N TYR A 37 -5.22 14.99 7.73
CA TYR A 37 -4.19 14.00 7.41
C TYR A 37 -4.37 13.34 6.04
N LYS A 38 -5.54 13.50 5.41
CA LYS A 38 -5.79 13.03 4.04
C LYS A 38 -5.26 13.97 2.96
N GLU A 39 -5.01 15.24 3.29
CA GLU A 39 -4.68 16.25 2.28
C GLU A 39 -3.31 15.95 1.67
N SER A 40 -3.20 16.06 0.35
CA SER A 40 -1.97 15.69 -0.38
C SER A 40 -0.78 16.60 -0.03
N ASN A 41 -1.06 17.86 0.34
CA ASN A 41 -0.07 18.86 0.75
C ASN A 41 0.15 18.94 2.28
N PHE A 42 -0.41 18.00 3.05
CA PHE A 42 -0.19 17.95 4.49
C PHE A 42 1.28 17.65 4.81
N ASN A 43 1.89 18.40 5.73
CA ASN A 43 3.26 18.14 6.19
C ASN A 43 3.27 17.00 7.22
N ASP A 44 3.83 15.85 6.83
CA ASP A 44 3.99 14.64 7.65
C ASP A 44 5.46 14.36 8.05
N GLU A 45 6.34 15.37 7.97
CA GLU A 45 7.74 15.26 8.38
C GLU A 45 7.89 14.75 9.81
N ASP A 46 7.06 15.27 10.72
CA ASP A 46 7.03 14.93 12.15
C ASP A 46 6.27 13.61 12.48
N TRP A 47 5.84 12.86 11.47
CA TRP A 47 5.22 11.55 11.69
C TRP A 47 6.30 10.49 11.95
N ASN A 48 5.99 9.61 12.90
CA ASN A 48 6.81 8.43 13.18
C ASN A 48 6.77 7.48 11.99
N THR A 49 7.72 6.57 11.92
CA THR A 49 7.71 5.46 10.96
C THR A 49 7.29 4.17 11.64
N ILE A 50 6.55 3.32 10.93
CA ILE A 50 6.07 2.04 11.43
C ILE A 50 6.24 0.92 10.40
N SER A 51 6.50 -0.29 10.88
CA SER A 51 6.63 -1.47 10.03
C SER A 51 5.27 -2.09 9.70
N VAL A 52 4.97 -2.29 8.43
CA VAL A 52 3.78 -3.03 7.96
C VAL A 52 4.19 -4.41 7.43
N PRO A 53 3.38 -5.49 7.60
CA PRO A 53 2.00 -5.50 8.12
C PRO A 53 1.90 -5.74 9.64
N SER A 54 2.93 -5.37 10.42
CA SER A 54 2.90 -5.51 11.89
C SER A 54 1.75 -4.70 12.51
N LEU A 55 1.26 -5.18 13.65
CA LEU A 55 0.32 -4.43 14.49
C LEU A 55 1.05 -3.24 15.12
N TRP A 56 0.37 -2.09 15.27
CA TRP A 56 1.02 -0.90 15.85
C TRP A 56 1.37 -1.10 17.32
N GLU A 57 0.64 -1.96 18.02
CA GLU A 57 0.92 -2.36 19.39
C GLU A 57 2.31 -3.00 19.52
N ASN A 58 2.78 -3.71 18.49
CA ASN A 58 4.11 -4.32 18.47
C ASN A 58 5.23 -3.31 18.18
N GLU A 59 4.87 -2.10 17.76
CA GLU A 59 5.82 -1.05 17.31
C GLU A 59 5.83 0.15 18.29
N GLY A 60 5.47 -0.09 19.55
CA GLY A 60 5.57 0.90 20.63
C GLY A 60 4.26 1.63 20.96
N TYR A 61 3.13 1.20 20.40
CA TYR A 61 1.79 1.74 20.70
C TYR A 61 0.95 0.73 21.52
N GLU A 62 1.56 0.10 22.52
CA GLU A 62 0.89 -0.86 23.39
C GLU A 62 -0.35 -0.26 24.06
N ASN A 63 -1.45 -1.00 24.05
CA ASN A 63 -2.74 -0.59 24.63
C ASN A 63 -3.35 0.70 24.02
N TYR A 64 -2.88 1.11 22.83
CA TYR A 64 -3.50 2.21 22.12
C TYR A 64 -4.75 1.72 21.37
N ASP A 65 -5.92 2.04 21.93
CA ASP A 65 -7.21 1.85 21.27
C ASP A 65 -7.69 3.17 20.69
N GLY A 66 -7.82 3.26 19.36
CA GLY A 66 -8.28 4.49 18.72
C GLY A 66 -8.13 4.51 17.21
N PHE A 67 -8.03 5.74 16.68
CA PHE A 67 -7.86 5.98 15.25
C PHE A 67 -6.39 6.23 14.93
N VAL A 68 -5.93 5.70 13.81
CA VAL A 68 -4.58 5.90 13.29
C VAL A 68 -4.64 6.23 11.81
N TRP A 69 -3.59 6.88 11.33
CA TRP A 69 -3.39 7.20 9.92
C TRP A 69 -2.04 6.70 9.44
N TYR A 70 -2.02 6.24 8.19
CA TYR A 70 -0.85 5.81 7.46
C TYR A 70 -0.65 6.71 6.24
N ARG A 71 0.59 7.12 5.97
CA ARG A 71 0.98 7.81 4.73
C ARG A 71 2.20 7.11 4.13
N GLY A 72 2.12 6.82 2.83
CA GLY A 72 3.19 6.20 2.04
C GLY A 72 3.57 7.14 0.90
N ASN A 73 4.87 7.24 0.63
CA ASN A 73 5.40 7.87 -0.59
C ASN A 73 5.63 6.83 -1.68
#